data_AF-A0A0M8MJJ5-F1
#
_entry.id   AF-A0A0M8MJJ5-F1
#
_cell.length_a   1.000
_cell.length_b   1.000
_cell.length_c   1.000
_cell.angle_alpha   90.00
_cell.angle_beta   90.00
_cell.angle_gamma   90.00
#
_symmetry.space_group_name_H-M   'P 1'
#
loop_
_entity.id
_entity.type
_entity.pdbx_description
1 polymer ?
#
loop_
_entity_poly.entity_id
_entity_poly.type
_entity_poly.pdbx_seq_one_letter_code
_entity_poly.pdbx_strand_id
1 'polypeptide(L)'
;MCKHILNAQVAIRAPCCKKFFDCPQCHAETQSHPLAKTTELAFLCKKCRRAFRKDMAQYEAADEYCPHCDNHYVIEAKTPQLMLQVEGEDGRVDPSMIRDDRVKERAATSKEGEAIDHGGYQAAAMEFQQNIAQGRMNCSQAASSSNTIPPSLMEFNDEDLDWD
;
A
#
# COMPACT_ATOMS: atom_id res chain seq x y z
N MET A 1 -8.63 -13.15 22.24
CA MET A 1 -9.31 -12.89 20.95
C MET A 1 -8.31 -13.18 19.85
N CYS A 2 -8.69 -13.95 18.83
CA CYS A 2 -7.82 -14.23 17.66
C CYS A 2 -7.64 -12.94 16.85
N LYS A 3 -6.42 -12.70 16.37
CA LYS A 3 -6.13 -11.60 15.43
C LYS A 3 -6.68 -11.86 14.03
N HIS A 4 -6.81 -13.14 13.66
CA HIS A 4 -7.15 -13.60 12.33
C HIS A 4 -8.66 -13.75 12.08
N ILE A 5 -9.42 -14.16 13.11
CA ILE A 5 -10.88 -14.38 13.05
C ILE A 5 -11.51 -13.63 14.21
N LEU A 6 -12.17 -12.51 13.91
CA LEU A 6 -12.70 -11.60 14.92
C LEU A 6 -13.93 -12.19 15.65
N ASN A 7 -14.70 -13.01 14.96
CA ASN A 7 -15.94 -13.61 15.44
C ASN A 7 -15.78 -15.07 15.94
N ALA A 8 -14.56 -15.51 16.25
CA ALA A 8 -14.31 -16.87 16.71
C ALA A 8 -15.00 -17.16 18.06
N GLN A 9 -16.01 -18.05 18.06
CA GLN A 9 -16.83 -18.34 19.24
C GLN A 9 -16.37 -19.55 20.07
N VAL A 10 -15.54 -20.41 19.48
CA VAL A 10 -14.97 -21.60 20.13
C VAL A 10 -13.45 -21.54 20.04
N ALA A 11 -12.78 -22.18 20.99
CA ALA A 11 -11.36 -22.50 20.90
C ALA A 11 -11.19 -24.00 20.69
N ILE A 12 -10.33 -24.39 19.76
CA ILE A 12 -10.08 -25.77 19.36
C ILE A 12 -8.83 -26.27 20.07
N ARG A 13 -8.88 -27.46 20.67
CA ARG A 13 -7.70 -28.10 21.23
C ARG A 13 -6.82 -28.66 20.11
N ALA A 14 -5.60 -28.16 20.00
CA ALA A 14 -4.61 -28.73 19.10
C ALA A 14 -4.10 -30.08 19.65
N PRO A 15 -4.19 -31.19 18.90
CA PRO A 15 -3.77 -32.51 19.39
C PRO A 15 -2.25 -32.61 19.60
N CYS A 16 -1.45 -31.84 18.84
CA CYS A 16 0.00 -31.79 18.97
C CYS A 16 0.48 -31.16 20.29
N CYS A 17 -0.07 -30.01 20.67
CA CYS A 17 0.36 -29.26 21.86
C CYS A 17 -0.51 -29.50 23.10
N LYS A 18 -1.69 -30.10 22.93
CA LYS A 18 -2.76 -30.19 23.94
C LYS A 18 -3.24 -28.82 24.48
N LYS A 19 -2.92 -27.73 23.78
CA LYS A 19 -3.33 -26.35 24.09
C LYS A 19 -4.53 -25.93 23.24
N PHE A 20 -5.29 -24.95 23.71
CA PHE A 20 -6.44 -24.40 23.00
C PHE A 20 -6.04 -23.18 22.19
N PHE A 21 -6.48 -23.14 20.93
CA PHE A 21 -6.27 -22.02 20.02
C PHE A 21 -7.56 -21.68 19.29
N ASP A 22 -7.75 -20.41 18.98
CA ASP A 22 -8.96 -19.94 18.30
C ASP A 22 -8.96 -20.25 16.79
N CYS A 23 -7.77 -20.36 16.19
CA CYS A 23 -7.57 -20.38 14.74
C CYS A 23 -6.21 -21.07 14.43
N PRO A 24 -6.08 -21.75 13.28
CA PRO A 24 -4.85 -22.50 12.93
C PRO A 24 -3.64 -21.59 12.75
N GLN A 25 -3.85 -20.34 12.31
CA GLN A 25 -2.78 -19.33 12.20
C GLN A 25 -2.20 -18.96 13.58
N CYS A 26 -3.04 -18.80 14.62
CA CYS A 26 -2.53 -18.57 15.98
C CYS A 26 -1.74 -19.76 16.54
N HIS A 27 -2.03 -20.99 16.10
CA HIS A 27 -1.18 -22.13 16.43
C HIS A 27 0.19 -21.99 15.76
N ALA A 28 0.23 -21.70 14.46
CA ALA A 28 1.47 -21.55 13.69
C ALA A 28 2.38 -20.42 14.20
N GLU A 29 1.81 -19.32 14.71
CA GLU A 29 2.58 -18.22 15.30
C GLU A 29 3.20 -18.59 16.66
N THR A 30 2.52 -19.42 17.44
CA THR A 30 2.94 -19.74 18.82
C THR A 30 3.74 -21.03 18.92
N GLN A 31 3.68 -21.89 17.90
CA GLN A 31 4.28 -23.23 17.90
C GLN A 31 5.11 -23.42 16.62
N SER A 32 6.27 -24.06 16.77
CA SER A 32 7.22 -24.29 15.68
C SER A 32 6.96 -25.55 14.84
N HIS A 33 5.80 -26.20 14.98
CA HIS A 33 5.48 -27.46 14.30
C HIS A 33 4.12 -27.41 13.59
N PRO A 34 3.91 -28.24 12.56
CA PRO A 34 2.62 -28.31 11.87
C PRO A 34 1.52 -28.92 12.75
N LEU A 35 0.28 -28.47 12.55
CA LEU A 35 -0.88 -28.96 13.26
C LEU A 35 -1.19 -30.41 12.84
N ALA A 36 -1.24 -31.33 13.80
CA ALA A 36 -1.64 -32.71 13.55
C ALA A 36 -3.14 -32.82 13.27
N LYS A 37 -3.51 -33.64 12.29
CA LYS A 37 -4.90 -33.88 11.89
C LYS A 37 -5.49 -35.04 12.70
N THR A 38 -6.64 -34.82 13.34
CA THR A 38 -7.41 -35.86 14.04
C THR A 38 -8.87 -35.76 13.64
N THR A 39 -9.58 -36.89 13.68
CA THR A 39 -11.01 -36.98 13.40
C THR A 39 -11.87 -36.49 14.57
N GLU A 40 -11.40 -36.73 15.79
CA GLU A 40 -12.04 -36.22 17.02
C GLU A 40 -11.45 -34.85 17.37
N LEU A 41 -12.32 -33.85 17.51
CA LEU A 41 -11.93 -32.51 17.93
C LEU A 41 -12.57 -32.17 19.27
N ALA A 42 -11.77 -31.56 20.15
CA ALA A 42 -12.26 -31.02 21.41
C ALA A 42 -12.37 -29.50 21.29
N PHE A 43 -13.56 -28.99 21.54
CA PHE A 43 -13.89 -27.56 21.48
C PHE A 43 -14.14 -27.02 22.88
N LEU A 44 -13.81 -25.74 23.07
CA LEU A 44 -14.13 -24.97 24.27
C LEU A 44 -15.03 -23.80 23.85
N CYS A 45 -16.28 -23.81 24.29
CA CYS A 45 -17.21 -22.72 23.98
C CYS A 45 -16.86 -21.47 24.79
N LYS A 46 -16.75 -20.29 24.16
CA LYS A 46 -16.44 -19.04 24.88
C LYS A 46 -17.62 -18.48 25.66
N LYS A 47 -18.86 -18.80 25.26
CA LYS A 47 -20.07 -18.36 25.99
C LYS A 47 -20.23 -19.10 27.33
N CYS A 48 -20.21 -20.42 27.32
CA CYS A 48 -20.42 -21.23 28.53
C CYS A 48 -19.14 -21.75 29.19
N ARG A 49 -17.97 -21.60 28.54
CA ARG A 49 -16.64 -22.06 29.01
C ARG A 49 -16.56 -23.56 29.28
N ARG A 50 -17.51 -24.35 28.79
CA ARG A 50 -17.51 -25.80 28.89
C ARG A 50 -16.82 -26.41 27.68
N ALA A 51 -16.01 -27.44 27.93
CA ALA A 51 -15.35 -28.21 26.90
C ALA A 51 -16.26 -29.36 26.45
N PHE A 52 -16.37 -29.55 25.15
CA PHE A 52 -17.11 -30.66 24.55
C PHE A 52 -16.28 -31.29 23.42
N ARG A 53 -16.64 -32.52 23.05
CA ARG A 53 -15.94 -33.27 22.00
C ARG A 53 -16.93 -33.56 20.89
N LYS A 54 -16.46 -33.45 19.66
CA LYS A 54 -17.24 -33.76 18.47
C LYS A 54 -16.37 -34.46 17.45
N ASP A 55 -16.92 -35.49 16.85
CA ASP A 55 -16.28 -36.28 15.81
C ASP A 55 -16.60 -35.69 14.45
N MET A 56 -15.58 -35.27 13.72
CA MET A 56 -15.74 -34.65 12.39
C MET A 56 -16.16 -35.66 11.31
N ALA A 57 -16.13 -36.96 11.61
CA ALA A 57 -16.58 -38.01 10.69
C ALA A 57 -18.12 -38.10 10.60
N GLN A 58 -18.83 -37.66 11.64
CA GLN A 58 -20.29 -37.69 11.74
C GLN A 58 -20.78 -36.29 12.06
N TYR A 59 -20.75 -35.43 11.05
CA TYR A 59 -21.14 -34.03 11.16
C TYR A 59 -22.57 -33.84 10.62
N GLU A 60 -23.51 -33.55 11.52
CA GLU A 60 -24.92 -33.27 11.19
C GLU A 60 -25.27 -31.81 11.50
N ALA A 61 -26.36 -31.30 10.94
CA ALA A 61 -26.80 -29.91 11.16
C ALA A 61 -27.10 -29.59 12.64
N ALA A 62 -27.46 -30.60 13.44
CA ALA A 62 -27.65 -30.43 14.89
C ALA A 62 -26.34 -30.10 15.63
N ASP A 63 -25.19 -30.43 15.04
CA ASP A 63 -23.88 -30.26 15.65
C ASP A 63 -23.30 -28.86 15.50
N GLU A 64 -23.97 -27.97 14.76
CA GLU A 64 -23.56 -26.58 14.58
C GLU A 64 -23.65 -25.75 15.89
N TYR A 65 -24.33 -26.32 16.90
CA TYR A 65 -24.62 -25.69 18.18
C TYR A 65 -23.84 -26.35 19.32
N CYS A 66 -23.50 -25.55 20.32
CA CYS A 66 -22.89 -26.07 21.54
C CYS A 66 -23.95 -26.82 22.39
N PRO A 67 -23.69 -28.07 22.83
CA PRO A 67 -24.65 -28.88 23.59
C PRO A 67 -24.94 -28.36 25.01
N HIS A 68 -24.32 -27.26 25.42
CA HIS A 68 -24.45 -26.69 26.76
C HIS A 68 -25.16 -25.34 26.81
N CYS A 69 -25.21 -24.60 25.70
CA CYS A 69 -25.76 -23.24 25.68
C CYS A 69 -26.35 -22.83 24.32
N ASP A 70 -26.54 -23.79 23.42
CA ASP A 70 -27.11 -23.61 22.07
C ASP A 70 -26.45 -22.49 21.27
N ASN A 71 -25.15 -22.28 21.53
CA ASN A 71 -24.39 -21.28 20.82
C ASN A 71 -23.95 -21.82 19.46
N HIS A 72 -24.43 -21.20 18.39
CA HIS A 72 -24.03 -21.51 17.02
C HIS A 72 -22.57 -21.13 16.78
N TYR A 73 -21.68 -22.12 16.64
CA TYR A 73 -20.24 -21.86 16.54
C TYR A 73 -19.69 -21.93 15.12
N VAL A 74 -20.50 -22.36 14.16
CA VAL A 74 -20.14 -22.55 12.74
C VAL A 74 -20.63 -21.34 11.95
N ILE A 75 -19.92 -20.22 12.11
CA ILE A 75 -20.30 -18.95 11.48
C ILE A 75 -19.23 -18.55 10.47
N GLU A 76 -19.63 -17.87 9.41
CA GLU A 76 -18.73 -17.27 8.42
C GLU A 76 -17.64 -16.44 9.10
N ALA A 77 -16.38 -16.74 8.79
CA ALA A 77 -15.24 -16.10 9.44
C ALA A 77 -15.09 -14.63 8.99
N LYS A 78 -15.16 -13.70 9.95
CA LYS A 78 -14.87 -12.28 9.73
C LYS A 78 -13.36 -12.06 9.85
N THR A 79 -12.71 -11.90 8.70
CA THR A 79 -11.30 -11.49 8.62
C THR A 79 -11.20 -9.97 8.72
N PRO A 80 -10.15 -9.43 9.36
CA PRO A 80 -9.90 -8.00 9.36
C PRO A 80 -9.63 -7.54 7.92
N GLN A 81 -10.51 -6.71 7.38
CA GLN A 81 -10.30 -6.08 6.07
C GLN A 81 -9.49 -4.80 6.29
N LEU A 82 -8.37 -4.68 5.57
CA LEU A 82 -7.53 -3.49 5.59
C LEU A 82 -8.24 -2.40 4.76
N MET A 83 -8.98 -1.52 5.40
CA MET A 83 -9.58 -0.36 4.74
C MET A 83 -8.62 0.83 4.88
N LEU A 84 -8.03 1.27 3.78
CA LEU A 84 -7.22 2.49 3.74
C LEU A 84 -8.19 3.69 3.68
N GLN A 85 -8.42 4.32 4.83
CA GLN A 85 -9.15 5.58 4.90
C GLN A 85 -8.17 6.71 4.59
N VAL A 86 -8.38 7.39 3.46
CA VAL A 86 -7.67 8.63 3.15
C VAL A 86 -8.42 9.74 3.88
N GLU A 87 -7.89 10.17 5.02
CA GLU A 87 -8.39 11.34 5.73
C GLU A 87 -8.00 12.58 4.91
N GLY A 88 -8.92 13.07 4.08
CA GLY A 88 -8.78 14.35 3.43
C GLY A 88 -9.09 15.45 4.42
N GLU A 89 -8.06 16.16 4.88
CA GLU A 89 -8.27 17.45 5.55
C GLU A 89 -8.85 18.47 4.58
N ASP A 90 -9.36 19.58 5.14
CA ASP A 90 -10.11 20.63 4.45
C ASP A 90 -9.44 20.99 3.10
N GLY A 91 -10.16 20.88 1.98
CA GLY A 91 -9.60 20.95 0.61
C GLY A 91 -8.94 22.29 0.23
N ARG A 92 -8.93 23.27 1.14
CA ARG A 92 -8.16 24.51 1.04
C ARG A 92 -6.69 24.33 1.47
N VAL A 93 -6.43 23.43 2.42
CA VAL A 93 -5.09 23.19 2.98
C VAL A 93 -4.33 22.20 2.09
N ASP A 94 -5.03 21.15 1.62
CA ASP A 94 -4.49 20.13 0.74
C ASP A 94 -5.11 20.17 -0.68
N PRO A 95 -4.59 21.03 -1.59
CA PRO A 95 -5.09 21.13 -2.97
C PRO A 95 -4.84 19.86 -3.80
N SER A 96 -4.04 18.91 -3.32
CA SER A 96 -3.75 17.63 -3.98
C SER A 96 -4.94 16.67 -4.04
N MET A 97 -5.96 16.85 -3.18
CA MET A 97 -7.15 16.00 -3.15
C MET A 97 -8.21 16.42 -4.19
N ILE A 98 -8.17 17.67 -4.67
CA ILE A 98 -9.11 18.21 -5.65
C ILE A 98 -8.47 18.12 -7.05
N ARG A 99 -9.05 17.30 -7.93
CA ARG A 99 -8.60 17.23 -9.33
C ARG A 99 -9.15 18.42 -10.11
N ASP A 100 -8.30 19.12 -10.85
CA ASP A 100 -8.71 20.17 -11.78
C ASP A 100 -8.88 19.55 -13.18
N ASP A 101 -10.12 19.50 -13.67
CA ASP A 101 -10.47 18.89 -14.96
C ASP A 101 -9.93 19.66 -16.18
N ARG A 102 -9.44 20.89 -16.00
CA ARG A 102 -8.87 21.71 -17.09
C ARG A 102 -7.43 21.33 -17.39
N VAL A 103 -6.73 20.74 -16.42
CA VAL A 103 -5.35 20.31 -16.59
C VAL A 103 -5.37 18.92 -17.21
N LYS A 104 -4.83 18.79 -18.42
CA LYS A 104 -4.68 17.49 -19.08
C LYS A 104 -3.81 16.60 -18.18
N GLU A 105 -4.37 15.48 -17.73
CA GLU A 105 -3.67 14.50 -16.91
C GLU A 105 -2.31 14.21 -17.55
N ARG A 106 -1.22 14.53 -16.84
CA ARG A 106 0.11 14.11 -17.27
C ARG A 106 0.04 12.60 -17.32
N ALA A 107 0.11 12.04 -18.52
CA ALA A 107 0.14 10.60 -18.72
C ALA A 107 1.13 10.02 -17.71
N ALA A 108 0.61 9.19 -16.79
CA ALA A 108 1.41 8.53 -15.79
C ALA A 108 2.65 7.98 -16.50
N THR A 109 3.82 8.50 -16.14
CA THR A 109 5.09 7.94 -16.56
C THR A 109 5.03 6.47 -16.16
N SER A 110 4.87 5.63 -17.17
CA SER A 110 5.08 4.20 -17.08
C SER A 110 6.34 3.93 -16.26
N LYS A 111 6.30 2.86 -15.49
CA LYS A 111 7.36 2.33 -14.62
C LYS A 111 8.72 2.20 -15.32
N GLU A 112 9.39 3.31 -15.54
CA GLU A 112 10.77 3.44 -16.01
C GLU A 112 11.42 4.57 -15.21
N GLY A 113 11.25 4.53 -13.88
CA GLY A 113 12.00 5.34 -12.92
C GLY A 113 13.41 4.78 -12.69
N GLU A 114 14.11 4.38 -13.75
CA GLU A 114 15.46 3.80 -13.67
C GLU A 114 16.41 4.34 -14.77
N ALA A 115 16.11 5.52 -15.28
CA ALA A 115 17.04 6.31 -16.09
C ALA A 115 17.03 7.76 -15.60
N ILE A 116 17.37 7.95 -14.33
CA ILE A 116 17.94 9.24 -13.92
C ILE A 116 19.39 9.16 -14.37
N ASP A 117 19.65 9.80 -15.50
CA ASP A 117 20.89 9.81 -16.27
C ASP A 117 22.14 9.66 -15.38
N HIS A 118 22.88 8.56 -15.57
CA HIS A 118 24.20 8.40 -14.99
C HIS A 118 25.06 9.62 -15.34
N GLY A 119 25.21 10.54 -14.38
CA GLY A 119 26.10 11.69 -14.49
C GLY A 119 25.59 12.88 -15.31
N GLY A 120 24.27 13.06 -15.48
CA GLY A 120 23.65 14.05 -16.36
C GLY A 120 24.31 15.44 -16.43
N TYR A 121 24.50 16.15 -15.29
CA TYR A 121 25.04 17.52 -15.33
C TYR A 121 26.53 17.62 -14.98
N GLN A 122 27.04 16.77 -14.07
CA GLN A 122 28.43 16.84 -13.61
C GLN A 122 29.42 16.32 -14.67
N ALA A 123 29.04 15.26 -15.39
CA ALA A 123 29.88 14.74 -16.46
C ALA A 123 29.98 15.74 -17.61
N ALA A 124 28.85 16.34 -18.01
CA ALA A 124 28.80 17.38 -19.04
C ALA A 124 29.65 18.61 -18.66
N ALA A 125 29.60 19.04 -17.39
CA ALA A 125 30.42 20.15 -16.89
C ALA A 125 31.92 19.83 -16.93
N MET A 126 32.34 18.62 -16.54
CA MET A 126 33.74 18.21 -16.57
C MET A 126 34.28 18.05 -18.00
N GLU A 127 33.49 17.51 -18.92
CA GLU A 127 33.88 17.37 -20.32
C GLU A 127 34.06 18.73 -20.99
N PHE A 128 33.17 19.69 -20.72
CA PHE A 128 33.32 21.07 -21.17
C PHE A 128 34.63 21.69 -20.67
N GLN A 129 34.98 21.47 -19.39
CA GLN A 129 36.22 21.97 -18.81
C GLN A 129 37.47 21.33 -19.44
N GLN A 130 37.41 20.03 -19.75
CA GLN A 130 38.49 19.32 -20.44
C GLN A 130 38.67 19.78 -21.89
N ASN A 131 37.58 20.06 -22.62
CA ASN A 131 37.65 20.55 -24.00
C ASN A 131 38.26 21.95 -24.11
N ILE A 132 38.01 22.82 -23.11
CA ILE A 132 38.70 24.10 -22.98
C ILE A 132 40.20 23.87 -22.69
N ALA A 133 40.53 22.98 -21.74
CA ALA A 133 41.90 22.70 -21.36
C ALA A 133 42.74 22.08 -22.49
N GLN A 134 42.13 21.24 -23.34
CA GLN A 134 42.77 20.60 -24.49
C GLN A 134 42.85 21.53 -25.73
N GLY A 135 42.39 22.79 -25.63
CA GLY A 135 42.45 23.76 -26.72
C GLY A 135 41.56 23.43 -27.91
N ARG A 136 40.58 22.53 -27.74
CA ARG A 136 39.62 22.14 -28.79
C ARG A 136 38.46 23.14 -28.96
N MET A 137 38.32 24.08 -28.03
CA MET A 137 37.36 25.19 -28.09
C MET A 137 37.99 26.48 -27.53
N ASN A 138 37.79 27.60 -28.23
CA ASN A 138 38.25 28.92 -27.77
C ASN A 138 37.21 29.57 -26.83
N CYS A 139 37.66 30.08 -25.69
CA CYS A 139 36.87 30.77 -24.66
C CYS A 139 35.99 31.92 -25.22
N SER A 140 36.38 32.53 -26.34
CA SER A 140 35.65 33.61 -27.01
C SER A 140 34.44 33.18 -27.84
N GLN A 141 34.17 31.88 -28.01
CA GLN A 141 32.98 31.36 -28.71
C GLN A 141 31.93 30.72 -27.78
N ALA A 142 32.19 30.68 -26.46
CA ALA A 142 31.18 30.32 -25.46
C ALA A 142 30.11 31.43 -25.24
N ALA A 143 30.32 32.60 -25.85
CA ALA A 143 29.43 33.76 -25.81
C ALA A 143 28.91 34.14 -27.21
N SER A 144 28.47 33.17 -28.01
CA SER A 144 27.80 33.44 -29.28
C SER A 144 27.03 32.21 -29.82
N SER A 145 26.03 31.75 -29.06
CA SER A 145 24.85 31.14 -29.65
C SER A 145 23.69 32.13 -29.54
N SER A 146 23.62 33.02 -30.53
CA SER A 146 22.46 33.86 -30.79
C SER A 146 21.22 33.00 -30.93
N ASN A 147 20.21 33.24 -30.11
CA ASN A 147 18.83 33.38 -30.58
C ASN A 147 17.96 34.01 -29.49
N THR A 148 17.19 35.02 -29.91
CA THR A 148 16.16 35.77 -29.16
C THR A 148 16.64 36.69 -28.04
N ILE A 149 17.09 37.89 -28.43
CA ILE A 149 16.97 39.10 -27.60
C ILE A 149 15.47 39.47 -27.62
N PRO A 150 14.74 39.42 -26.49
CA PRO A 150 13.40 40.01 -26.45
C PRO A 150 13.53 41.53 -26.68
N PRO A 151 12.62 42.17 -27.43
CA PRO A 151 12.68 43.61 -27.63
C PRO A 151 12.71 44.30 -26.26
N SER A 152 13.61 45.28 -26.17
CA SER A 152 13.78 46.17 -25.02
C SER A 152 12.42 46.72 -24.56
N LEU A 153 12.19 46.73 -23.24
CA LEU A 153 11.03 47.30 -22.54
C LEU A 153 10.82 48.82 -22.81
N MET A 154 11.61 49.45 -23.67
CA MET A 154 11.53 50.88 -24.01
C MET A 154 11.05 51.15 -25.44
N GLU A 155 10.39 50.19 -26.08
CA GLU A 155 9.84 50.36 -27.43
C GLU A 155 8.42 49.78 -27.55
N PHE A 156 7.58 50.10 -26.56
CA PHE A 156 6.13 50.16 -26.73
C PHE A 156 5.79 51.62 -27.04
N ASN A 157 5.46 51.91 -28.30
CA ASN A 157 4.86 53.20 -28.65
C ASN A 157 3.43 53.22 -28.12
N ASP A 158 3.06 54.26 -27.37
CA ASP A 158 1.68 54.49 -26.90
C ASP A 158 0.66 54.66 -28.06
N GLU A 159 1.12 54.73 -29.31
CA GLU A 159 0.28 54.81 -30.52
C GLU A 159 -0.21 53.45 -31.05
N ASP A 160 0.25 52.31 -30.51
CA ASP A 160 -0.20 50.95 -30.89
C ASP A 160 -1.32 50.39 -29.99
N LEU A 161 -1.84 51.21 -29.05
CA LEU A 161 -2.97 50.88 -28.18
C LEU A 161 -4.28 51.44 -28.78
N ASP A 162 -4.73 50.82 -29.87
CA ASP A 162 -6.07 51.07 -30.44
C ASP A 162 -7.14 50.68 -29.40
N TRP A 163 -7.79 51.69 -28.81
CA TRP A 163 -8.89 51.54 -27.86
C TRP A 163 -10.21 52.03 -28.48
N ASP A 164 -10.53 51.49 -29.67
CA ASP A 164 -11.89 51.49 -30.24
C ASP A 164 -12.57 50.13 -30.05
#